data_AF-A0A1Q4UN67-F1
#
_entry.id   AF-A0A1Q4UN67-F1
#
_cell.length_a   1.000
_cell.length_b   1.000
_cell.length_c   1.000
_cell.angle_alpha   90.00
_cell.angle_beta   90.00
_cell.angle_gamma   90.00
#
_symmetry.space_group_name_H-M   'P 1'
#
loop_
_entity.id
_entity.type
_entity.pdbx_description
1 polymer ?
#
loop_
_entity_poly.entity_id
_entity_poly.type
_entity_poly.pdbx_seq_one_letter_code
_entity_poly.pdbx_strand_id
1 'polypeptide(L)'
;MRDFEAWIGECHLQAKDGGKEYRCQAAVWTDGYDGFLEGVETRVADLGYSVLWLENVLPAPHYLARNAAQQRQVGTLAKAVHPAHTVELGPMAAVSVQELEKPKSWLSIGEIDGIKPLDGQLGVWPKKNIPDMLVEPLFGYVEPTPEEIIHYGSYEAVPPMRTYIVLDSGKMQWGYSEIEHCGMPFRCLFKGQAAEDLKDVAPYLIELDQENEFTHRLFKYMPEMPDVMTSVHVWHQEPGIYIRTRADFSSIWKRLRKFPRMQNDQGQWYFFRFWEPRVLRNYLYDLRYETGKVVNWFGKRAMALTIITISGGVLHSYALAENIPASQQTSPVRLEQEILARQHAREVMSKFADEQDIPFDWEIYQAYNYSWQDYELDDLKIITLLHGYFGVKEKYDFSALVPDTGEGMADIMKERYLQRLIFYKVQGMEYGM
;
A
#
# COMPACT_ATOMS: atom_id res chain seq x y z
N MET A 1 -10.02 27.28 18.06
CA MET A 1 -11.39 26.79 18.26
C MET A 1 -11.79 26.12 16.97
N ARG A 2 -12.01 24.81 16.97
CA ARG A 2 -12.59 24.12 15.82
C ARG A 2 -14.09 24.38 15.88
N ASP A 3 -14.70 24.67 14.74
CA ASP A 3 -16.14 24.92 14.69
C ASP A 3 -16.88 23.59 14.77
N PHE A 4 -17.91 23.51 15.62
CA PHE A 4 -18.80 22.36 15.66
C PHE A 4 -19.58 22.28 14.35
N GLU A 5 -19.60 21.10 13.74
CA GLU A 5 -20.36 20.80 12.55
C GLU A 5 -20.90 19.37 12.57
N ALA A 6 -21.69 19.00 11.56
CA ALA A 6 -22.16 17.64 11.41
C ALA A 6 -21.02 16.76 10.86
N TRP A 7 -20.63 15.74 11.62
CA TRP A 7 -19.71 14.70 11.20
C TRP A 7 -20.49 13.42 10.89
N ILE A 8 -20.03 12.65 9.91
CA ILE A 8 -20.61 11.38 9.51
C ILE A 8 -19.55 10.30 9.61
N GLY A 9 -19.94 9.12 10.08
CA GLY A 9 -19.09 7.94 10.11
C GLY A 9 -19.90 6.65 9.96
N GLU A 10 -19.21 5.59 9.61
CA GLU A 10 -19.77 4.24 9.54
C GLU A 10 -19.39 3.50 10.82
N CYS A 11 -20.38 3.01 11.53
CA CYS A 11 -20.23 2.39 12.84
C CYS A 11 -20.40 0.88 12.73
N HIS A 12 -19.43 0.14 13.27
CA HIS A 12 -19.51 -1.29 13.47
C HIS A 12 -19.71 -1.55 14.95
N LEU A 13 -20.82 -2.22 15.28
CA LEU A 13 -21.35 -2.35 16.63
C LEU A 13 -21.48 -3.82 17.01
N GLN A 14 -21.40 -4.13 18.30
CA GLN A 14 -21.67 -5.46 18.84
C GLN A 14 -22.79 -5.39 19.88
N ALA A 15 -23.76 -6.30 19.79
CA ALA A 15 -24.81 -6.43 20.79
C ALA A 15 -24.26 -7.08 22.07
N LYS A 16 -24.52 -6.46 23.23
CA LYS A 16 -23.99 -6.90 24.54
C LYS A 16 -24.58 -8.23 25.03
N ASP A 17 -25.70 -8.67 24.45
CA ASP A 17 -26.51 -9.80 24.89
C ASP A 17 -26.35 -11.07 24.04
N GLY A 18 -25.58 -11.03 22.95
CA GLY A 18 -25.45 -12.20 22.07
C GLY A 18 -24.31 -12.17 21.06
N GLY A 19 -23.36 -11.22 21.17
CA GLY A 19 -22.17 -11.15 20.32
C GLY A 19 -22.44 -10.91 18.83
N LYS A 20 -23.70 -10.62 18.45
CA LYS A 20 -24.07 -10.32 17.07
C LYS A 20 -23.56 -8.93 16.69
N GLU A 21 -22.99 -8.84 15.50
CA GLU A 21 -22.47 -7.59 14.97
C GLU A 21 -23.54 -6.86 14.16
N TYR A 22 -23.47 -5.54 14.15
CA TYR A 22 -24.38 -4.64 13.45
C TYR A 22 -23.59 -3.54 12.77
N ARG A 23 -24.11 -3.03 11.65
CA ARG A 23 -23.57 -1.84 10.99
C ARG A 23 -24.64 -0.78 10.86
N CYS A 24 -24.26 0.47 11.09
CA CYS A 24 -25.09 1.64 10.79
C CYS A 24 -24.21 2.83 10.41
N GLN A 25 -24.80 3.84 9.78
CA GLN A 25 -24.17 5.16 9.68
C GLN A 25 -24.56 5.98 10.91
N ALA A 26 -23.68 6.84 11.39
CA ALA A 26 -24.02 7.81 12.43
C ALA A 26 -23.66 9.21 11.99
N ALA A 27 -24.48 10.17 12.43
CA ALA A 27 -24.17 11.57 12.40
C ALA A 27 -23.95 12.05 13.83
N VAL A 28 -22.93 12.90 14.04
CA VAL A 28 -22.68 13.55 15.33
C VAL A 28 -22.39 15.03 15.13
N TRP A 29 -22.98 15.89 15.95
CA TRP A 29 -22.66 17.31 16.02
C TRP A 29 -21.44 17.52 16.92
N THR A 30 -20.28 17.72 16.31
CA THR A 30 -18.97 17.75 17.00
C THR A 30 -17.95 18.60 16.24
N ASP A 31 -16.85 18.94 16.89
CA ASP A 31 -15.71 19.68 16.31
C ASP A 31 -14.51 18.76 15.98
N GLY A 32 -14.66 17.44 16.12
CA GLY A 32 -13.60 16.48 15.84
C GLY A 32 -14.00 15.02 15.98
N TYR A 33 -13.05 14.14 15.66
CA TYR A 33 -13.22 12.69 15.75
C TYR A 33 -13.56 12.21 17.17
N ASP A 34 -12.92 12.77 18.20
CA ASP A 34 -13.10 12.31 19.58
C ASP A 34 -14.54 12.52 20.06
N GLY A 35 -15.12 13.70 19.77
CA GLY A 35 -16.51 13.96 20.09
C GLY A 35 -17.49 13.16 19.22
N PHE A 36 -17.10 12.76 17.99
CA PHE A 36 -17.87 11.80 17.20
C PHE A 36 -17.92 10.44 17.91
N LEU A 37 -16.75 9.92 18.31
CA LEU A 37 -16.63 8.63 18.99
C LEU A 37 -17.43 8.61 20.29
N GLU A 38 -17.22 9.59 21.17
CA GLU A 38 -17.92 9.69 22.46
C GLU A 38 -19.46 9.76 22.28
N GLY A 39 -19.90 10.54 21.29
CA GLY A 39 -21.33 10.67 20.96
C GLY A 39 -21.93 9.34 20.52
N VAL A 40 -21.26 8.62 19.61
CA VAL A 40 -21.72 7.31 19.15
C VAL A 40 -21.71 6.30 20.29
N GLU A 41 -20.60 6.18 21.04
CA GLU A 41 -20.46 5.23 22.15
C GLU A 41 -21.56 5.40 23.19
N THR A 42 -21.82 6.64 23.60
CA THR A 42 -22.90 6.97 24.54
C THR A 42 -24.24 6.52 23.98
N ARG A 43 -24.54 6.87 22.72
CA ARG A 43 -25.85 6.59 22.11
C ARG A 43 -26.10 5.11 21.89
N VAL A 44 -25.09 4.35 21.47
CA VAL A 44 -25.22 2.91 21.21
C VAL A 44 -25.20 2.10 22.49
N ALA A 45 -24.52 2.58 23.54
CA ALA A 45 -24.55 1.97 24.87
C ALA A 45 -25.96 1.95 25.46
N ASP A 46 -26.71 3.05 25.31
CA ASP A 46 -28.13 3.15 25.71
C ASP A 46 -29.02 2.14 24.98
N LEU A 47 -28.62 1.75 23.76
CA LEU A 47 -29.34 0.80 22.92
C LEU A 47 -28.90 -0.65 23.12
N GLY A 48 -27.95 -0.91 24.04
CA GLY A 48 -27.46 -2.25 24.35
C GLY A 48 -26.31 -2.73 23.45
N TYR A 49 -25.62 -1.82 22.77
CA TYR A 49 -24.48 -2.14 21.89
C TYR A 49 -23.17 -1.53 22.41
N SER A 50 -22.04 -2.02 21.90
CA SER A 50 -20.71 -1.40 22.02
C SER A 50 -20.15 -1.11 20.63
N VAL A 51 -19.35 -0.05 20.50
CA VAL A 51 -18.61 0.23 19.26
C VAL A 51 -17.44 -0.73 19.17
N LEU A 52 -17.28 -1.41 18.03
CA LEU A 52 -16.10 -2.22 17.72
C LEU A 52 -15.06 -1.38 16.98
N TRP A 53 -15.47 -0.70 15.91
CA TRP A 53 -14.65 0.28 15.20
C TRP A 53 -15.52 1.26 14.40
N LEU A 54 -14.90 2.35 13.94
CA LEU A 54 -15.51 3.38 13.11
C LEU A 54 -14.71 3.52 11.81
N GLU A 55 -15.42 3.68 10.68
CA GLU A 55 -14.82 3.93 9.37
C GLU A 55 -15.29 5.28 8.81
N ASN A 56 -14.46 5.91 7.97
CA ASN A 56 -14.82 7.10 7.20
C ASN A 56 -15.37 8.29 8.03
N VAL A 57 -14.92 8.46 9.28
CA VAL A 57 -15.37 9.55 10.16
C VAL A 57 -14.85 10.90 9.66
N LEU A 58 -15.73 11.71 9.07
CA LEU A 58 -15.37 12.96 8.40
C LEU A 58 -16.49 14.01 8.60
N PRO A 59 -16.18 15.31 8.48
CA PRO A 59 -17.21 16.33 8.33
C PRO A 59 -18.15 16.00 7.17
N ALA A 60 -19.45 16.25 7.34
CA ALA A 60 -20.49 15.90 6.37
C ALA A 60 -20.21 16.39 4.94
N PRO A 61 -19.69 17.62 4.70
CA PRO A 61 -19.33 18.05 3.35
C PRO A 61 -18.26 17.16 2.70
N HIS A 62 -17.25 16.75 3.48
CA HIS A 62 -16.16 15.89 3.01
C HIS A 62 -16.63 14.45 2.79
N TYR A 63 -17.48 13.93 3.69
CA TYR A 63 -18.07 12.60 3.55
C TYR A 63 -18.92 12.49 2.28
N LEU A 64 -19.79 13.48 2.05
CA LEU A 64 -20.70 13.51 0.88
C LEU A 64 -19.95 13.65 -0.44
N ALA A 65 -18.82 14.38 -0.46
CA ALA A 65 -17.97 14.49 -1.64
C ALA A 65 -17.34 13.14 -2.05
N ARG A 66 -17.06 12.26 -1.09
CA ARG A 66 -16.50 10.91 -1.31
C ARG A 66 -17.58 9.87 -1.64
N ASN A 67 -18.82 10.09 -1.19
CA ASN A 67 -19.91 9.11 -1.25
C ASN A 67 -21.16 9.62 -2.00
N ALA A 68 -20.97 10.12 -3.23
CA ALA A 68 -22.04 10.75 -4.02
C ALA A 68 -23.29 9.86 -4.22
N ALA A 69 -23.13 8.54 -4.30
CA ALA A 69 -24.24 7.60 -4.44
C ALA A 69 -25.18 7.55 -3.22
N GLN A 70 -24.68 7.94 -2.03
CA GLN A 70 -25.41 7.87 -0.76
C GLN A 70 -25.94 9.23 -0.29
N GLN A 71 -25.85 10.26 -1.15
CA GLN A 71 -26.12 11.66 -0.80
C GLN A 71 -27.51 11.90 -0.21
N ARG A 72 -28.53 11.14 -0.63
CA ARG A 72 -29.91 11.30 -0.14
C ARG A 72 -30.10 10.76 1.29
N GLN A 73 -29.43 9.67 1.63
CA GLN A 73 -29.53 9.04 2.96
C GLN A 73 -28.63 9.77 3.96
N VAL A 74 -27.36 9.96 3.60
CA VAL A 74 -26.36 10.65 4.44
C VAL A 74 -26.70 12.12 4.62
N GLY A 75 -27.24 12.78 3.60
CA GLY A 75 -27.69 14.17 3.70
C GLY A 75 -28.87 14.37 4.65
N THR A 76 -29.69 13.35 4.89
CA THR A 76 -30.77 13.39 5.90
C THR A 76 -30.20 13.23 7.30
N LEU A 77 -29.27 12.28 7.50
CA LEU A 77 -28.54 12.06 8.75
C LEU A 77 -27.77 13.31 9.19
N ALA A 78 -27.01 13.92 8.28
CA ALA A 78 -26.24 15.14 8.56
C ALA A 78 -27.13 16.32 8.99
N LYS A 79 -28.35 16.41 8.46
CA LYS A 79 -29.32 17.46 8.83
C LYS A 79 -30.05 17.18 10.14
N ALA A 80 -30.06 15.93 10.60
CA ALA A 80 -30.72 15.55 11.84
C ALA A 80 -29.93 15.99 13.08
N VAL A 81 -28.62 16.22 12.96
CA VAL A 81 -27.77 16.60 14.10
C VAL A 81 -27.53 18.10 14.20
N HIS A 82 -27.62 18.61 15.42
CA HIS A 82 -27.44 20.02 15.77
C HIS A 82 -27.20 20.14 17.30
N PRO A 83 -26.93 21.32 17.89
CA PRO A 83 -26.60 21.44 19.31
C PRO A 83 -27.62 20.88 20.32
N ALA A 84 -28.87 20.69 19.91
CA ALA A 84 -29.93 20.13 20.76
C ALA A 84 -30.27 18.66 20.41
N HIS A 85 -29.66 18.12 19.36
CA HIS A 85 -29.78 16.72 18.97
C HIS A 85 -28.41 16.28 18.43
N THR A 86 -27.55 15.83 19.33
CA THR A 86 -26.11 15.74 19.04
C THR A 86 -25.72 14.47 18.32
N VAL A 87 -26.52 13.41 18.34
CA VAL A 87 -26.19 12.11 17.73
C VAL A 87 -27.43 11.52 17.08
N GLU A 88 -27.34 11.16 15.80
CA GLU A 88 -28.37 10.42 15.09
C GLU A 88 -27.79 9.15 14.47
N LEU A 89 -28.45 8.02 14.69
CA LEU A 89 -28.07 6.74 14.08
C LEU A 89 -28.97 6.44 12.89
N GLY A 90 -28.35 6.05 11.78
CA GLY A 90 -29.03 5.49 10.63
C GLY A 90 -29.57 4.08 10.92
N PRO A 91 -30.25 3.47 9.94
CA PRO A 91 -30.79 2.12 10.07
C PRO A 91 -29.70 1.12 10.47
N MET A 92 -29.96 0.34 11.52
CA MET A 92 -29.09 -0.76 11.95
C MET A 92 -29.37 -2.01 11.13
N ALA A 93 -28.34 -2.53 10.46
CA ALA A 93 -28.39 -3.82 9.78
C ALA A 93 -27.61 -4.85 10.59
N ALA A 94 -28.25 -5.97 10.91
CA ALA A 94 -27.56 -7.12 11.52
C ALA A 94 -26.55 -7.69 10.51
N VAL A 95 -25.30 -7.84 10.93
CA VAL A 95 -24.27 -8.53 10.17
C VAL A 95 -24.53 -10.03 10.36
N SER A 96 -25.22 -10.65 9.40
CA SER A 96 -25.15 -12.11 9.28
C SER A 96 -23.69 -12.49 9.03
N VAL A 97 -23.22 -13.61 9.58
CA VAL A 97 -21.89 -14.18 9.28
C VAL A 97 -21.69 -14.45 7.77
N GLN A 98 -22.75 -14.32 6.97
CA GLN A 98 -22.68 -14.06 5.55
C GLN A 98 -22.60 -12.55 5.28
N GLU A 99 -21.39 -12.13 4.86
CA GLU A 99 -21.08 -10.91 4.10
C GLU A 99 -20.85 -9.60 4.89
N LEU A 100 -19.85 -9.59 5.78
CA LEU A 100 -18.76 -8.65 5.52
C LEU A 100 -18.10 -9.15 4.24
N GLU A 101 -18.62 -8.79 3.06
CA GLU A 101 -17.84 -8.97 1.84
C GLU A 101 -16.56 -8.17 2.08
N LYS A 102 -15.45 -8.87 2.36
CA LYS A 102 -14.11 -8.28 2.30
C LYS A 102 -14.10 -7.46 1.01
N PRO A 103 -13.72 -6.16 1.05
CA PRO A 103 -13.81 -5.32 -0.12
C PRO A 103 -13.17 -6.07 -1.28
N LYS A 104 -13.92 -6.20 -2.38
CA LYS A 104 -13.52 -7.07 -3.46
C LYS A 104 -12.28 -6.47 -4.11
N SER A 105 -11.17 -7.20 -4.08
CA SER A 105 -9.95 -6.76 -4.77
C SER A 105 -10.23 -6.65 -6.28
N TRP A 106 -9.84 -5.52 -6.87
CA TRP A 106 -9.84 -5.30 -8.31
C TRP A 106 -8.50 -5.64 -8.96
N LEU A 107 -7.55 -6.11 -8.15
CA LEU A 107 -6.28 -6.68 -8.59
C LEU A 107 -6.23 -8.18 -8.29
N SER A 108 -5.78 -8.95 -9.27
CA SER A 108 -5.21 -10.27 -9.04
C SER A 108 -3.78 -10.07 -8.54
N ILE A 109 -3.49 -10.57 -7.33
CA ILE A 109 -2.19 -10.46 -6.69
C ILE A 109 -1.63 -11.88 -6.58
N GLY A 110 -0.45 -12.08 -7.16
CA GLY A 110 0.31 -13.33 -7.06
C GLY A 110 1.60 -13.08 -6.30
N GLU A 111 2.06 -14.10 -5.57
CA GLU A 111 3.29 -14.06 -4.78
C GLU A 111 4.16 -15.27 -5.10
N ILE A 112 5.47 -15.04 -5.18
CA ILE A 112 6.48 -16.09 -5.25
C ILE A 112 7.60 -15.72 -4.26
N ASP A 113 7.72 -16.50 -3.20
CA ASP A 113 8.77 -16.37 -2.18
C ASP A 113 9.97 -17.30 -2.45
N GLY A 114 11.08 -17.08 -1.75
CA GLY A 114 12.27 -17.93 -1.77
C GLY A 114 13.14 -17.76 -3.01
N ILE A 115 12.99 -16.64 -3.74
CA ILE A 115 13.76 -16.38 -4.95
C ILE A 115 15.20 -16.05 -4.56
N LYS A 116 16.12 -16.88 -5.03
CA LYS A 116 17.55 -16.67 -4.87
C LYS A 116 18.14 -16.01 -6.12
N PRO A 117 18.98 -14.98 -5.97
CA PRO A 117 19.72 -14.43 -7.10
C PRO A 117 20.69 -15.47 -7.67
N LEU A 118 21.12 -15.24 -8.90
CA LEU A 118 22.24 -15.96 -9.48
C LEU A 118 23.52 -15.58 -8.74
N ASP A 119 24.36 -16.57 -8.49
CA ASP A 119 25.70 -16.39 -7.91
C ASP A 119 26.76 -16.25 -9.02
N GLY A 120 28.03 -16.53 -8.70
CA GLY A 120 29.12 -16.59 -9.67
C GLY A 120 28.97 -17.69 -10.74
N GLN A 121 28.03 -18.63 -10.58
CA GLN A 121 27.72 -19.73 -11.50
C GLN A 121 28.92 -20.58 -11.89
N LEU A 122 29.83 -20.83 -10.94
CA LEU A 122 31.00 -21.69 -11.15
C LEU A 122 30.57 -23.13 -11.46
N GLY A 123 30.95 -23.65 -12.62
CA GLY A 123 30.63 -25.01 -13.05
C GLY A 123 29.21 -25.20 -13.61
N VAL A 124 28.43 -24.14 -13.77
CA VAL A 124 27.08 -24.20 -14.35
C VAL A 124 27.17 -24.07 -15.88
N TRP A 125 26.62 -25.05 -16.61
CA TRP A 125 26.52 -25.04 -18.07
C TRP A 125 25.16 -25.56 -18.56
N PRO A 126 24.45 -24.83 -19.44
CA PRO A 126 24.72 -23.45 -19.86
C PRO A 126 24.56 -22.46 -18.70
N LYS A 127 25.22 -21.31 -18.79
CA LYS A 127 25.00 -20.22 -17.83
C LYS A 127 23.55 -19.75 -17.90
N LYS A 128 22.98 -19.43 -16.74
CA LYS A 128 21.65 -18.84 -16.63
C LYS A 128 21.80 -17.32 -16.60
N ASN A 129 20.94 -16.63 -17.35
CA ASN A 129 20.82 -15.17 -17.28
C ASN A 129 19.79 -14.74 -16.23
N ILE A 130 18.85 -15.61 -15.89
CA ILE A 130 17.73 -15.33 -14.98
C ILE A 130 17.56 -16.55 -14.05
N PRO A 131 17.21 -16.36 -12.76
CA PRO A 131 16.77 -17.43 -11.87
C PRO A 131 15.57 -18.19 -12.44
N ASP A 132 15.56 -19.52 -12.32
CA ASP A 132 14.51 -20.36 -12.93
C ASP A 132 13.09 -19.93 -12.52
N MET A 133 12.92 -19.54 -11.24
CA MET A 133 11.65 -19.07 -10.68
C MET A 133 11.13 -17.78 -11.32
N LEU A 134 12.00 -17.01 -11.99
CA LEU A 134 11.68 -15.74 -12.62
C LEU A 134 11.51 -15.84 -14.14
N VAL A 135 11.92 -16.94 -14.78
CA VAL A 135 11.81 -17.12 -16.24
C VAL A 135 10.34 -17.06 -16.67
N GLU A 136 9.46 -17.85 -16.07
CA GLU A 136 8.05 -17.88 -16.47
C GLU A 136 7.29 -16.58 -16.14
N PRO A 137 7.42 -15.99 -14.92
CA PRO A 137 6.77 -14.73 -14.59
C PRO A 137 7.19 -13.57 -15.49
N LEU A 138 8.49 -13.47 -15.84
CA LEU A 138 9.03 -12.34 -16.60
C LEU A 138 9.03 -12.57 -18.10
N PHE A 139 9.25 -13.79 -18.60
CA PHE A 139 9.48 -14.07 -20.03
C PHE A 139 8.70 -15.25 -20.58
N GLY A 140 7.83 -15.87 -19.78
CA GLY A 140 7.02 -17.01 -20.21
C GLY A 140 6.12 -16.72 -21.43
N TYR A 141 5.43 -17.75 -21.89
CA TYR A 141 4.38 -17.56 -22.89
C TYR A 141 3.04 -17.25 -22.19
N VAL A 142 2.30 -16.27 -22.70
CA VAL A 142 0.92 -16.02 -22.27
C VAL A 142 0.03 -16.17 -23.48
N GLU A 143 -0.93 -17.08 -23.39
CA GLU A 143 -1.93 -17.28 -24.43
C GLU A 143 -2.86 -16.05 -24.53
N PRO A 144 -3.16 -15.56 -25.75
CA PRO A 144 -4.13 -14.50 -25.93
C PRO A 144 -5.51 -14.84 -25.37
N THR A 145 -6.06 -13.95 -24.56
CA THR A 145 -7.42 -14.05 -24.05
C THR A 145 -8.46 -13.73 -25.15
N PRO A 146 -9.71 -14.20 -25.02
CA PRO A 146 -10.78 -13.83 -25.96
C PRO A 146 -10.98 -12.32 -26.10
N GLU A 147 -10.77 -11.56 -25.02
CA GLU A 147 -10.89 -10.10 -25.00
C GLU A 147 -9.78 -9.43 -25.82
N GLU A 148 -8.55 -9.94 -25.74
CA GLU A 148 -7.43 -9.50 -26.59
C GLU A 148 -7.70 -9.84 -28.05
N ILE A 149 -8.16 -11.07 -28.35
CA ILE A 149 -8.46 -11.49 -29.73
C ILE A 149 -9.52 -10.58 -30.36
N ILE A 150 -10.59 -10.23 -29.62
CA ILE A 150 -11.61 -9.29 -30.09
C ILE A 150 -11.02 -7.89 -30.29
N HIS A 151 -10.15 -7.44 -29.37
CA HIS A 151 -9.54 -6.11 -29.44
C HIS A 151 -8.58 -5.95 -30.64
N TYR A 152 -7.76 -6.97 -30.91
CA TYR A 152 -6.77 -6.97 -31.99
C TYR A 152 -7.34 -7.53 -33.31
N GLY A 153 -8.51 -8.15 -33.29
CA GLY A 153 -9.27 -8.61 -34.45
C GLY A 153 -9.07 -10.08 -34.82
N SER A 154 -7.94 -10.70 -34.46
CA SER A 154 -7.68 -12.14 -34.60
C SER A 154 -6.62 -12.61 -33.60
N TYR A 155 -6.45 -13.93 -33.47
CA TYR A 155 -5.42 -14.53 -32.61
C TYR A 155 -4.00 -14.15 -33.06
N GLU A 156 -3.74 -14.19 -34.38
CA GLU A 156 -2.44 -13.88 -34.99
C GLU A 156 -2.10 -12.38 -34.92
N ALA A 157 -3.11 -11.52 -34.78
CA ALA A 157 -2.93 -10.08 -34.65
C ALA A 157 -2.55 -9.63 -33.23
N VAL A 158 -2.66 -10.52 -32.23
CA VAL A 158 -2.30 -10.21 -30.85
C VAL A 158 -0.77 -10.12 -30.73
N PRO A 159 -0.21 -8.97 -30.33
CA PRO A 159 1.24 -8.83 -30.16
C PRO A 159 1.80 -9.84 -29.15
N PRO A 160 3.06 -10.26 -29.23
CA PRO A 160 3.67 -11.06 -28.16
C PRO A 160 3.76 -10.25 -26.85
N MET A 161 3.81 -10.96 -25.73
CA MET A 161 4.14 -10.32 -24.45
C MET A 161 5.57 -9.80 -24.49
N ARG A 162 5.76 -8.60 -23.96
CA ARG A 162 7.06 -7.95 -23.80
C ARG A 162 7.32 -7.65 -22.35
N THR A 163 8.60 -7.55 -22.01
CA THR A 163 9.05 -7.35 -20.64
C THR A 163 9.87 -6.08 -20.59
N TYR A 164 9.48 -5.20 -19.67
CA TYR A 164 10.16 -3.93 -19.45
C TYR A 164 10.59 -3.84 -18.00
N ILE A 165 11.64 -3.08 -17.73
CA ILE A 165 11.98 -2.59 -16.39
C ILE A 165 11.83 -1.08 -16.36
N VAL A 166 11.30 -0.54 -15.27
CA VAL A 166 11.48 0.88 -14.90
C VAL A 166 12.57 0.92 -13.84
N LEU A 167 13.78 1.22 -14.29
CA LEU A 167 15.01 1.13 -13.51
C LEU A 167 15.40 2.52 -12.99
N ASP A 168 15.82 2.60 -11.73
CA ASP A 168 16.39 3.80 -11.12
C ASP A 168 17.88 3.92 -11.42
N SER A 169 18.27 4.87 -12.27
CA SER A 169 19.68 5.11 -12.59
C SER A 169 20.50 5.53 -11.37
N GLY A 170 19.89 6.13 -10.35
CA GLY A 170 20.57 6.51 -9.11
C GLY A 170 21.03 5.31 -8.27
N LYS A 171 20.57 4.10 -8.60
CA LYS A 171 21.04 2.83 -8.02
C LYS A 171 22.20 2.22 -8.80
N MET A 172 22.60 2.82 -9.91
CA MET A 172 23.73 2.38 -10.74
C MET A 172 24.98 3.16 -10.35
N GLN A 173 26.13 2.49 -10.23
CA GLN A 173 27.42 3.09 -9.89
C GLN A 173 27.77 4.26 -10.81
N TRP A 174 27.48 4.10 -12.11
CA TRP A 174 27.79 5.09 -13.14
C TRP A 174 26.53 5.75 -13.73
N GLY A 175 25.42 5.71 -12.98
CA GLY A 175 24.20 6.44 -13.31
C GLY A 175 23.70 6.17 -14.72
N TYR A 176 23.49 7.24 -15.49
CA TYR A 176 23.02 7.17 -16.88
C TYR A 176 23.96 6.39 -17.80
N SER A 177 25.27 6.42 -17.54
CA SER A 177 26.27 5.78 -18.41
C SER A 177 26.01 4.27 -18.55
N GLU A 178 25.58 3.60 -17.49
CA GLU A 178 25.26 2.16 -17.57
C GLU A 178 24.01 1.88 -18.41
N ILE A 179 23.06 2.82 -18.40
CA ILE A 179 21.83 2.71 -19.18
C ILE A 179 22.12 2.94 -20.66
N GLU A 180 22.96 3.93 -20.97
CA GLU A 180 23.40 4.22 -22.33
C GLU A 180 24.10 3.03 -22.98
N HIS A 181 24.83 2.24 -22.19
CA HIS A 181 25.58 1.06 -22.64
C HIS A 181 24.85 -0.28 -22.42
N CYS A 182 23.57 -0.28 -22.02
CA CYS A 182 22.83 -1.54 -21.77
C CYS A 182 22.54 -2.35 -23.04
N GLY A 183 22.70 -1.76 -24.23
CA GLY A 183 22.47 -2.44 -25.51
C GLY A 183 21.01 -2.77 -25.81
N MET A 184 20.06 -2.20 -25.07
CA MET A 184 18.62 -2.42 -25.20
C MET A 184 17.88 -1.09 -25.44
N PRO A 185 16.66 -1.11 -26.04
CA PRO A 185 15.85 0.10 -26.17
C PRO A 185 15.54 0.70 -24.79
N PHE A 186 15.90 1.97 -24.58
CA PHE A 186 15.66 2.68 -23.32
C PHE A 186 15.11 4.10 -23.51
N ARG A 187 14.43 4.63 -22.49
CA ARG A 187 13.97 6.02 -22.47
C ARG A 187 13.68 6.54 -21.06
N CYS A 188 14.20 7.73 -20.74
CA CYS A 188 13.90 8.44 -19.50
C CYS A 188 12.41 8.77 -19.38
N LEU A 189 11.80 8.60 -18.20
CA LEU A 189 10.40 8.98 -17.98
C LEU A 189 10.21 10.50 -17.80
N PHE A 190 11.26 11.22 -17.40
CA PHE A 190 11.27 12.68 -17.34
C PHE A 190 11.31 13.30 -18.75
N LYS A 191 11.13 14.63 -18.84
CA LYS A 191 11.11 15.37 -20.11
C LYS A 191 11.79 16.71 -19.98
N GLY A 192 12.27 17.21 -21.11
CA GLY A 192 12.89 18.53 -21.21
C GLY A 192 14.11 18.62 -20.31
N GLN A 193 14.34 19.80 -19.74
CA GLN A 193 15.52 20.06 -18.92
C GLN A 193 15.68 19.10 -17.74
N ALA A 194 14.58 18.67 -17.11
CA ALA A 194 14.63 17.71 -16.00
C ALA A 194 15.15 16.33 -16.41
N ALA A 195 15.02 15.93 -17.68
CA ALA A 195 15.59 14.67 -18.15
C ALA A 195 17.11 14.75 -18.30
N GLU A 196 17.65 15.92 -18.65
CA GLU A 196 19.09 16.16 -18.78
C GLU A 196 19.74 16.38 -17.42
N ASP A 197 19.15 17.24 -16.58
CA ASP A 197 19.70 17.63 -15.28
C ASP A 197 19.71 16.47 -14.27
N LEU A 198 18.72 15.57 -14.38
CA LEU A 198 18.54 14.46 -13.44
C LEU A 198 18.86 13.10 -14.08
N LYS A 199 19.52 13.07 -15.25
CA LYS A 199 19.74 11.83 -16.00
C LYS A 199 20.39 10.70 -15.20
N ASP A 200 21.28 11.04 -14.27
CA ASP A 200 22.00 10.06 -13.45
C ASP A 200 21.19 9.50 -12.27
N VAL A 201 20.02 10.09 -12.00
CA VAL A 201 19.11 9.71 -10.90
C VAL A 201 17.65 9.60 -11.36
N ALA A 202 17.43 9.53 -12.67
CA ALA A 202 16.12 9.44 -13.28
C ALA A 202 15.67 7.99 -13.46
N PRO A 203 14.35 7.74 -13.50
CA PRO A 203 13.82 6.44 -13.89
C PRO A 203 13.83 6.26 -15.41
N TYR A 204 14.36 5.13 -15.87
CA TYR A 204 14.42 4.73 -17.26
C TYR A 204 13.55 3.51 -17.52
N LEU A 205 12.70 3.60 -18.54
CA LEU A 205 12.07 2.42 -19.12
C LEU A 205 13.07 1.73 -20.04
N ILE A 206 13.27 0.43 -19.89
CA ILE A 206 14.11 -0.40 -20.75
C ILE A 206 13.31 -1.64 -21.19
N GLU A 207 13.33 -1.98 -22.48
CA GLU A 207 12.77 -3.26 -22.99
C GLU A 207 13.82 -4.35 -22.81
N LEU A 208 13.52 -5.31 -21.93
CA LEU A 208 14.46 -6.35 -21.54
C LEU A 208 14.55 -7.43 -22.60
N ASP A 209 15.78 -7.85 -22.86
CA ASP A 209 16.11 -9.07 -23.58
C ASP A 209 16.69 -10.08 -22.57
N GLN A 210 16.09 -11.27 -22.49
CA GLN A 210 16.50 -12.33 -21.57
C GLN A 210 17.93 -12.85 -21.84
N GLU A 211 18.46 -12.65 -23.05
CA GLU A 211 19.81 -13.08 -23.42
C GLU A 211 20.88 -12.00 -23.22
N ASN A 212 20.49 -10.78 -22.85
CA ASN A 212 21.40 -9.65 -22.70
C ASN A 212 22.15 -9.68 -21.36
N GLU A 213 23.44 -9.33 -21.39
CA GLU A 213 24.33 -9.31 -20.22
C GLU A 213 23.88 -8.33 -19.14
N PHE A 214 23.31 -7.18 -19.53
CA PHE A 214 22.74 -6.23 -18.58
C PHE A 214 21.55 -6.84 -17.83
N THR A 215 20.67 -7.59 -18.51
CA THR A 215 19.58 -8.32 -17.85
C THR A 215 20.12 -9.34 -16.85
N HIS A 216 21.20 -10.05 -17.20
CA HIS A 216 21.85 -11.00 -16.29
C HIS A 216 22.33 -10.33 -14.99
N ARG A 217 22.96 -9.16 -15.09
CA ARG A 217 23.44 -8.39 -13.93
C ARG A 217 22.32 -8.00 -12.95
N LEU A 218 21.11 -7.72 -13.46
CA LEU A 218 19.93 -7.38 -12.63
C LEU A 218 19.55 -8.50 -11.67
N PHE A 219 19.80 -9.76 -12.04
CA PHE A 219 19.40 -10.93 -11.26
C PHE A 219 20.57 -11.63 -10.56
N LYS A 220 21.73 -10.98 -10.51
CA LYS A 220 22.94 -11.52 -9.92
C LYS A 220 23.27 -10.81 -8.62
N TYR A 221 23.75 -11.57 -7.64
CA TYR A 221 24.30 -11.07 -6.37
C TYR A 221 25.60 -11.81 -6.04
N MET A 222 26.67 -11.06 -5.77
CA MET A 222 27.97 -11.60 -5.38
C MET A 222 28.43 -10.90 -4.09
N PRO A 223 28.13 -11.45 -2.91
CA PRO A 223 28.44 -10.79 -1.63
C PRO A 223 29.95 -10.58 -1.40
N GLU A 224 30.81 -11.30 -2.13
CA GLU A 224 32.26 -11.11 -2.14
C GLU A 224 32.72 -9.87 -2.92
N MET A 225 31.85 -9.27 -3.75
CA MET A 225 32.11 -8.05 -4.50
C MET A 225 31.52 -6.83 -3.77
N PRO A 226 32.09 -5.62 -3.93
CA PRO A 226 31.52 -4.41 -3.35
C PRO A 226 30.08 -4.19 -3.82
N ASP A 227 29.17 -3.80 -2.93
CA ASP A 227 27.75 -3.56 -3.25
C ASP A 227 27.54 -2.48 -4.31
N VAL A 228 28.49 -1.54 -4.40
CA VAL A 228 28.50 -0.46 -5.41
C VAL A 228 28.95 -0.94 -6.79
N MET A 229 29.43 -2.17 -6.95
CA MET A 229 29.98 -2.68 -8.23
C MET A 229 28.87 -3.20 -9.16
N THR A 230 28.01 -2.29 -9.62
CA THR A 230 26.82 -2.61 -10.43
C THR A 230 27.16 -3.21 -11.80
N SER A 231 28.40 -3.09 -12.27
CA SER A 231 28.90 -3.78 -13.46
C SER A 231 28.91 -5.31 -13.36
N VAL A 232 28.75 -5.87 -12.15
CA VAL A 232 28.82 -7.33 -11.92
C VAL A 232 27.54 -7.86 -11.26
N HIS A 233 26.90 -7.09 -10.38
CA HIS A 233 25.74 -7.54 -9.61
C HIS A 233 24.87 -6.36 -9.15
N VAL A 234 23.55 -6.50 -9.26
CA VAL A 234 22.59 -5.41 -9.00
C VAL A 234 21.38 -5.87 -8.17
N TRP A 235 21.20 -7.18 -7.96
CA TRP A 235 20.00 -7.73 -7.32
C TRP A 235 19.67 -7.10 -5.96
N HIS A 236 20.69 -6.94 -5.09
CA HIS A 236 20.56 -6.37 -3.74
C HIS A 236 20.15 -4.89 -3.73
N GLN A 237 20.30 -4.18 -4.85
CA GLN A 237 19.88 -2.78 -4.96
C GLN A 237 18.36 -2.64 -5.18
N GLU A 238 17.65 -3.73 -5.49
CA GLU A 238 16.23 -3.72 -5.87
C GLU A 238 15.99 -2.64 -6.98
N PRO A 239 16.64 -2.76 -8.16
CA PRO A 239 16.92 -1.64 -9.06
C PRO A 239 15.68 -0.99 -9.70
N GLY A 240 14.53 -1.65 -9.64
CA GLY A 240 13.31 -1.14 -10.26
C GLY A 240 12.17 -2.13 -10.24
N ILE A 241 11.10 -1.76 -10.91
CA ILE A 241 9.91 -2.60 -11.12
C ILE A 241 9.92 -3.18 -12.53
N TYR A 242 9.31 -4.35 -12.69
CA TYR A 242 9.16 -5.01 -13.98
C TYR A 242 7.72 -4.89 -14.47
N ILE A 243 7.53 -4.86 -15.78
CA ILE A 243 6.21 -4.73 -16.42
C ILE A 243 6.14 -5.72 -17.56
N ARG A 244 5.10 -6.55 -17.57
CA ARG A 244 4.81 -7.47 -18.67
C ARG A 244 3.54 -7.04 -19.37
N THR A 245 3.60 -6.79 -20.67
CA THR A 245 2.45 -6.29 -21.44
C THR A 245 2.54 -6.55 -22.94
N ARG A 246 1.37 -6.54 -23.61
CA ARG A 246 1.23 -6.52 -25.07
C ARG A 246 1.55 -5.15 -25.68
N ALA A 247 1.58 -4.10 -24.86
CA ALA A 247 1.83 -2.74 -25.33
C ALA A 247 3.26 -2.57 -25.86
N ASP A 248 3.40 -1.86 -26.97
CA ASP A 248 4.70 -1.45 -27.50
C ASP A 248 5.40 -0.43 -26.58
N PHE A 249 6.71 -0.28 -26.78
CA PHE A 249 7.58 0.60 -25.99
C PHE A 249 7.06 2.04 -25.86
N SER A 250 6.56 2.64 -26.96
CA SER A 250 6.08 4.02 -26.98
C SER A 250 4.78 4.15 -26.19
N SER A 251 3.88 3.18 -26.32
CA SER A 251 2.61 3.11 -25.63
C SER A 251 2.79 2.98 -24.11
N ILE A 252 3.64 2.06 -23.66
CA ILE A 252 3.89 1.89 -22.22
C ILE A 252 4.65 3.09 -21.63
N TRP A 253 5.64 3.64 -22.34
CA TRP A 253 6.35 4.84 -21.90
C TRP A 253 5.41 6.04 -21.71
N LYS A 254 4.50 6.29 -22.66
CA LYS A 254 3.52 7.39 -22.59
C LYS A 254 2.59 7.28 -21.38
N ARG A 255 2.29 6.05 -20.96
CA ARG A 255 1.50 5.77 -19.77
C ARG A 255 2.30 6.04 -18.50
N LEU A 256 3.46 5.40 -18.37
CA LEU A 256 4.25 5.44 -17.13
C LEU A 256 4.74 6.84 -16.78
N ARG A 257 5.08 7.66 -17.78
CA ARG A 257 5.56 9.04 -17.57
C ARG A 257 4.55 9.98 -16.89
N LYS A 258 3.30 9.56 -16.68
CA LYS A 258 2.26 10.35 -16.01
C LYS A 258 2.31 10.23 -14.49
N PHE A 259 2.89 9.14 -13.97
CA PHE A 259 2.90 8.82 -12.54
C PHE A 259 4.02 9.47 -11.70
N PRO A 260 5.18 9.93 -12.23
CA PRO A 260 6.23 10.52 -11.39
C PRO A 260 5.82 11.75 -10.59
N ARG A 261 4.71 12.41 -10.94
CA ARG A 261 4.19 13.57 -10.22
C ARG A 261 2.72 13.34 -9.87
N MET A 262 2.40 13.47 -8.60
CA MET A 262 1.05 13.34 -8.06
C MET A 262 0.71 14.53 -7.19
N GLN A 263 -0.58 14.89 -7.13
CA GLN A 263 -1.08 15.88 -6.19
C GLN A 263 -1.57 15.20 -4.92
N ASN A 264 -1.35 15.82 -3.77
CA ASN A 264 -2.04 15.46 -2.54
C ASN A 264 -3.47 16.04 -2.52
N ASP A 265 -4.20 15.77 -1.45
CA ASP A 265 -5.58 16.25 -1.27
C ASP A 265 -5.70 17.78 -1.17
N GLN A 266 -4.59 18.47 -0.85
CA GLN A 266 -4.49 19.92 -0.79
C GLN A 266 -4.03 20.54 -2.13
N GLY A 267 -3.85 19.73 -3.19
CA GLY A 267 -3.43 20.19 -4.52
C GLY A 267 -1.92 20.44 -4.67
N GLN A 268 -1.12 20.20 -3.62
CA GLN A 268 0.34 20.32 -3.67
C GLN A 268 0.95 19.14 -4.44
N TRP A 269 1.95 19.45 -5.27
CA TRP A 269 2.64 18.47 -6.09
C TRP A 269 3.78 17.79 -5.34
N TYR A 270 3.86 16.47 -5.47
CA TYR A 270 4.91 15.61 -4.93
C TYR A 270 5.49 14.73 -6.04
N PHE A 271 6.75 14.36 -5.88
CA PHE A 271 7.36 13.31 -6.69
C PHE A 271 6.96 11.95 -6.11
N PHE A 272 6.33 11.12 -6.94
CA PHE A 272 6.00 9.75 -6.59
C PHE A 272 7.00 8.80 -7.24
N ARG A 273 7.92 8.27 -6.43
CA ARG A 273 8.96 7.30 -6.85
C ARG A 273 8.37 5.89 -7.00
N PHE A 274 7.37 5.76 -7.86
CA PHE A 274 6.67 4.49 -8.08
C PHE A 274 7.55 3.37 -8.64
N TRP A 275 8.73 3.70 -9.15
CA TRP A 275 9.70 2.72 -9.64
C TRP A 275 10.48 2.03 -8.51
N GLU A 276 10.30 2.46 -7.25
CA GLU A 276 10.80 1.74 -6.09
C GLU A 276 9.89 0.54 -5.77
N PRO A 277 10.40 -0.71 -5.75
CA PRO A 277 9.59 -1.91 -5.60
C PRO A 277 8.69 -1.90 -4.36
N ARG A 278 9.24 -1.55 -3.20
CA ARG A 278 8.50 -1.53 -1.92
C ARG A 278 7.44 -0.43 -1.88
N VAL A 279 7.75 0.75 -2.45
CA VAL A 279 6.80 1.86 -2.54
C VAL A 279 5.60 1.46 -3.40
N LEU A 280 5.84 0.87 -4.58
CA LEU A 280 4.76 0.47 -5.47
C LEU A 280 3.96 -0.72 -4.92
N ARG A 281 4.63 -1.71 -4.33
CA ARG A 281 3.99 -2.86 -3.68
C ARG A 281 2.95 -2.38 -2.65
N ASN A 282 3.39 -1.53 -1.73
CA ASN A 282 2.53 -0.98 -0.68
C ASN A 282 1.40 -0.13 -1.27
N TYR A 283 1.72 0.71 -2.26
CA TYR A 283 0.74 1.55 -2.95
C TYR A 283 -0.34 0.74 -3.66
N LEU A 284 0.03 -0.26 -4.48
CA LEU A 284 -0.92 -1.09 -5.22
C LEU A 284 -1.75 -1.98 -4.32
N TYR A 285 -1.17 -2.44 -3.20
CA TYR A 285 -1.92 -3.14 -2.18
C TYR A 285 -3.05 -2.25 -1.66
N ASP A 286 -2.75 -1.04 -1.17
CA ASP A 286 -3.80 -0.14 -0.66
C ASP A 286 -4.79 0.29 -1.76
N LEU A 287 -4.33 0.42 -3.00
CA LEU A 287 -5.16 0.74 -4.16
C LEU A 287 -6.15 -0.35 -4.55
N ARG A 288 -5.95 -1.60 -4.13
CA ARG A 288 -6.63 -2.77 -4.73
C ARG A 288 -8.15 -2.73 -4.65
N TYR A 289 -8.72 -1.94 -3.73
CA TYR A 289 -10.16 -1.77 -3.56
C TYR A 289 -10.74 -0.57 -4.32
N GLU A 290 -9.89 0.22 -4.98
CA GLU A 290 -10.23 1.49 -5.63
C GLU A 290 -10.30 1.34 -7.15
N THR A 291 -11.44 0.87 -7.66
CA THR A 291 -11.59 0.46 -9.07
C THR A 291 -11.14 1.54 -10.06
N GLY A 292 -11.52 2.80 -9.85
CA GLY A 292 -11.17 3.91 -10.75
C GLY A 292 -9.66 4.20 -10.80
N LYS A 293 -8.95 4.03 -9.68
CA LYS A 293 -7.50 4.22 -9.60
C LYS A 293 -6.75 3.00 -10.18
N VAL A 294 -7.25 1.79 -9.93
CA VAL A 294 -6.74 0.54 -10.53
C VAL A 294 -6.82 0.59 -12.05
N VAL A 295 -7.96 0.99 -12.62
CA VAL A 295 -8.11 1.14 -14.09
C VAL A 295 -7.17 2.22 -14.64
N ASN A 296 -6.85 3.26 -13.87
CA ASN A 296 -5.88 4.28 -14.32
C ASN A 296 -4.47 3.68 -14.52
N TRP A 297 -4.01 2.86 -13.57
CA TRP A 297 -2.72 2.15 -13.64
C TRP A 297 -2.68 1.11 -14.75
N PHE A 298 -3.61 0.16 -14.72
CA PHE A 298 -3.56 -1.03 -15.56
C PHE A 298 -4.30 -0.89 -16.88
N GLY A 299 -5.23 0.05 -16.98
CA GLY A 299 -5.97 0.36 -18.22
C GLY A 299 -7.12 -0.59 -18.46
N LYS A 300 -7.37 -0.86 -19.73
CA LYS A 300 -8.37 -1.85 -20.13
C LYS A 300 -7.71 -3.23 -20.14
N ARG A 301 -8.48 -4.27 -19.80
CA ARG A 301 -8.04 -5.68 -19.76
C ARG A 301 -7.36 -6.13 -21.05
N ALA A 302 -7.85 -5.67 -22.20
CA ALA A 302 -7.30 -6.02 -23.51
C ALA A 302 -5.82 -5.64 -23.75
N MET A 303 -5.20 -4.84 -22.88
CA MET A 303 -3.76 -4.54 -22.98
C MET A 303 -2.87 -5.52 -22.19
N ALA A 304 -3.48 -6.45 -21.45
CA ALA A 304 -2.84 -7.44 -20.57
C ALA A 304 -1.59 -6.88 -19.89
N LEU A 305 -1.78 -6.04 -18.88
CA LEU A 305 -0.68 -5.40 -18.15
C LEU A 305 -0.51 -6.07 -16.79
N THR A 306 0.69 -6.60 -16.55
CA THR A 306 1.12 -7.09 -15.25
C THR A 306 2.27 -6.22 -14.74
N ILE A 307 2.14 -5.70 -13.52
CA ILE A 307 3.23 -5.02 -12.81
C ILE A 307 3.85 -6.04 -11.86
N ILE A 308 5.17 -6.09 -11.80
CA ILE A 308 5.91 -7.05 -11.00
C ILE A 308 6.92 -6.27 -10.15
N THR A 309 6.87 -6.49 -8.84
CA THR A 309 7.87 -5.97 -7.90
C THR A 309 8.66 -7.15 -7.34
N ILE A 310 9.96 -6.95 -7.13
CA ILE A 310 10.84 -7.94 -6.50
C ILE A 310 11.57 -7.21 -5.38
N SER A 311 11.42 -7.70 -4.15
CA SER A 311 12.06 -7.13 -2.96
C SER A 311 12.32 -8.22 -1.93
N GLY A 312 13.52 -8.26 -1.35
CA GLY A 312 13.86 -9.24 -0.31
C GLY A 312 13.70 -10.72 -0.73
N GLY A 313 13.86 -11.05 -2.01
CA GLY A 313 13.64 -12.42 -2.51
C GLY A 313 12.19 -12.81 -2.75
N VAL A 314 11.25 -11.87 -2.58
CA VAL A 314 9.82 -12.08 -2.84
C VAL A 314 9.41 -11.31 -4.10
N LEU A 315 8.77 -12.01 -5.04
CA LEU A 315 8.11 -11.40 -6.19
C LEU A 315 6.62 -11.23 -5.89
N HIS A 316 6.10 -10.04 -6.15
CA HIS A 316 4.67 -9.78 -6.19
C HIS A 316 4.26 -9.38 -7.60
N SER A 317 3.24 -10.04 -8.15
CA SER A 317 2.66 -9.72 -9.46
C SER A 317 1.26 -9.15 -9.29
N TYR A 318 0.96 -8.07 -10.00
CA TYR A 318 -0.33 -7.39 -9.97
C TYR A 318 -0.90 -7.34 -11.39
N ALA A 319 -2.13 -7.82 -11.56
CA ALA A 319 -2.89 -7.71 -12.80
C ALA A 319 -4.34 -7.31 -12.51
N LEU A 320 -5.09 -6.85 -13.52
CA LEU A 320 -6.52 -6.59 -13.34
C LEU A 320 -7.26 -7.89 -12.99
N ALA A 321 -8.11 -7.82 -11.97
CA ALA A 321 -8.96 -8.95 -11.62
C ALA A 321 -10.06 -9.18 -12.67
N GLU A 322 -10.48 -10.43 -12.86
CA GLU A 322 -11.46 -10.82 -13.89
C GLU A 322 -12.87 -10.24 -13.65
N ASN A 323 -13.14 -9.78 -12.43
CA ASN A 323 -14.42 -9.23 -12.03
C ASN A 323 -14.53 -7.71 -12.23
N ILE A 324 -13.52 -7.03 -12.79
CA ILE A 324 -13.55 -5.57 -12.90
C ILE A 324 -14.64 -5.11 -13.88
N PRO A 325 -15.49 -4.13 -13.51
CA PRO A 325 -16.57 -3.66 -14.39
C PRO A 325 -16.04 -3.02 -15.67
N ALA A 326 -16.55 -3.46 -16.82
CA ALA A 326 -16.12 -2.97 -18.14
C ALA A 326 -16.44 -1.48 -18.39
N SER A 327 -17.42 -0.92 -17.67
CA SER A 327 -17.86 0.48 -17.79
C SER A 327 -17.16 1.47 -16.86
N GLN A 328 -16.16 1.01 -16.08
CA GLN A 328 -15.53 1.86 -15.06
C GLN A 328 -14.71 3.00 -15.67
N GLN A 329 -14.95 4.22 -15.19
CA GLN A 329 -14.13 5.39 -15.54
C GLN A 329 -12.85 5.46 -14.68
N THR A 330 -11.77 5.97 -15.28
CA THR A 330 -10.51 6.23 -14.56
C THR A 330 -10.67 7.40 -13.60
N SER A 331 -10.20 7.23 -12.37
CA SER A 331 -10.07 8.32 -11.40
C SER A 331 -8.63 8.83 -11.35
N PRO A 332 -8.39 10.14 -11.14
CA PRO A 332 -7.05 10.65 -10.90
C PRO A 332 -6.41 9.95 -9.70
N VAL A 333 -5.16 9.55 -9.87
CA VAL A 333 -4.35 8.98 -8.80
C VAL A 333 -3.81 10.14 -7.96
N ARG A 334 -4.26 10.24 -6.70
CA ARG A 334 -3.84 11.25 -5.72
C ARG A 334 -3.06 10.62 -4.58
N LEU A 335 -2.19 11.43 -4.00
CA LEU A 335 -1.40 11.08 -2.84
C LEU A 335 -2.20 11.44 -1.58
N GLU A 336 -3.15 10.57 -1.23
CA GLU A 336 -4.00 10.76 -0.06
C GLU A 336 -3.13 10.66 1.21
N GLN A 337 -3.30 11.61 2.12
CA GLN A 337 -2.48 11.67 3.35
C GLN A 337 -2.57 10.37 4.17
N GLU A 338 -3.75 9.76 4.18
CA GLU A 338 -4.00 8.51 4.88
C GLU A 338 -3.21 7.34 4.26
N ILE A 339 -3.13 7.25 2.93
CA ILE A 339 -2.36 6.21 2.23
C ILE A 339 -0.86 6.41 2.51
N LEU A 340 -0.37 7.65 2.41
CA LEU A 340 1.02 7.99 2.73
C LEU A 340 1.40 7.57 4.14
N ALA A 341 0.53 7.84 5.08
CA ALA A 341 0.75 7.53 6.47
C ALA A 341 0.77 6.03 6.75
N ARG A 342 -0.16 5.28 6.16
CA ARG A 342 -0.16 3.81 6.21
C ARG A 342 1.13 3.24 5.62
N GLN A 343 1.60 3.81 4.50
CA GLN A 343 2.88 3.43 3.89
C GLN A 343 4.07 3.73 4.80
N HIS A 344 4.13 4.93 5.37
CA HIS A 344 5.20 5.35 6.26
C HIS A 344 5.24 4.47 7.52
N ALA A 345 4.10 4.22 8.14
CA ALA A 345 3.98 3.32 9.28
C ALA A 345 4.50 1.92 8.92
N ARG A 346 4.04 1.32 7.81
CA ARG A 346 4.53 0.00 7.36
C ARG A 346 6.04 -0.02 7.11
N GLU A 347 6.60 1.04 6.52
CA GLU A 347 8.04 1.12 6.28
C GLU A 347 8.84 1.15 7.58
N VAL A 348 8.45 2.03 8.51
CA VAL A 348 9.10 2.13 9.82
C VAL A 348 8.97 0.80 10.58
N MET A 349 7.80 0.16 10.53
CA MET A 349 7.55 -1.10 11.23
C MET A 349 8.28 -2.29 10.61
N SER A 350 8.35 -2.38 9.28
CA SER A 350 9.12 -3.42 8.60
C SER A 350 10.61 -3.32 8.95
N LYS A 351 11.18 -2.11 8.96
CA LYS A 351 12.59 -1.91 9.35
C LYS A 351 12.83 -2.33 10.80
N PHE A 352 11.95 -1.93 11.71
CA PHE A 352 12.06 -2.32 13.10
C PHE A 352 11.95 -3.84 13.29
N ALA A 353 11.00 -4.49 12.61
CA ALA A 353 10.85 -5.94 12.67
C ALA A 353 12.09 -6.67 12.15
N ASP A 354 12.65 -6.23 11.01
CA ASP A 354 13.90 -6.75 10.45
C ASP A 354 15.08 -6.58 11.43
N GLU A 355 15.19 -5.42 12.10
CA GLU A 355 16.24 -5.14 13.10
C GLU A 355 16.13 -6.03 14.35
N GLN A 356 14.93 -6.47 14.70
CA GLN A 356 14.66 -7.28 15.89
C GLN A 356 14.50 -8.78 15.60
N ASP A 357 14.61 -9.21 14.33
CA ASP A 357 14.32 -10.58 13.89
C ASP A 357 12.89 -11.04 14.26
N ILE A 358 11.93 -10.11 14.23
CA ILE A 358 10.53 -10.37 14.57
C ILE A 358 9.74 -10.64 13.27
N PRO A 359 8.92 -11.70 13.21
CA PRO A 359 8.03 -11.91 12.07
C PRO A 359 6.98 -10.79 11.98
N PHE A 360 6.97 -10.07 10.86
CA PHE A 360 6.00 -9.02 10.57
C PHE A 360 5.23 -9.32 9.29
N ASP A 361 3.93 -9.58 9.43
CA ASP A 361 3.02 -9.71 8.30
C ASP A 361 2.40 -8.35 7.95
N TRP A 362 2.90 -7.78 6.85
CA TRP A 362 2.51 -6.48 6.35
C TRP A 362 1.09 -6.45 5.76
N GLU A 363 0.56 -7.61 5.34
CA GLU A 363 -0.75 -7.74 4.71
C GLU A 363 -1.88 -7.67 5.74
N ILE A 364 -1.65 -8.28 6.91
CA ILE A 364 -2.60 -8.22 8.03
C ILE A 364 -2.44 -6.96 8.86
N TYR A 365 -1.30 -6.26 8.76
CA TYR A 365 -1.10 -4.99 9.46
C TYR A 365 -2.02 -3.91 8.90
N GLN A 366 -3.06 -3.61 9.67
CA GLN A 366 -3.83 -2.38 9.55
C GLN A 366 -3.21 -1.35 10.47
N ALA A 367 -2.53 -0.35 9.89
CA ALA A 367 -2.21 0.85 10.66
C ALA A 367 -3.53 1.46 11.12
N TYR A 368 -3.77 1.46 12.43
CA TYR A 368 -4.87 2.24 12.98
C TYR A 368 -4.62 3.72 12.67
N ASN A 369 -5.68 4.52 12.69
CA ASN A 369 -5.64 5.97 12.49
C ASN A 369 -4.94 6.66 13.68
N TYR A 370 -3.66 6.36 13.90
CA TYR A 370 -2.81 7.07 14.84
C TYR A 370 -2.44 8.41 14.24
N SER A 371 -2.45 9.49 15.02
CA SER A 371 -1.84 10.74 14.59
C SER A 371 -0.31 10.58 14.65
N TRP A 372 0.29 9.94 13.64
CA TRP A 372 1.72 9.61 13.56
C TRP A 372 2.66 10.82 13.68
N GLN A 373 2.15 12.03 13.46
CA GLN A 373 2.90 13.28 13.65
C GLN A 373 3.14 13.59 15.14
N ASP A 374 2.39 12.94 16.03
CA ASP A 374 2.40 13.19 17.47
C ASP A 374 3.14 12.09 18.25
N TYR A 375 3.71 11.09 17.57
CA TYR A 375 4.41 9.97 18.22
C TYR A 375 5.89 9.95 17.87
N GLU A 376 6.73 9.80 18.89
CA GLU A 376 8.15 9.56 18.71
C GLU A 376 8.40 8.15 18.17
N LEU A 377 9.55 7.94 17.52
CA LEU A 377 9.92 6.65 16.91
C LEU A 377 9.78 5.48 17.88
N ASP A 378 10.11 5.68 19.16
CA ASP A 378 10.05 4.65 20.18
C ASP A 378 8.61 4.28 20.60
N ASP A 379 7.66 5.23 20.49
CA ASP A 379 6.24 4.95 20.76
C ASP A 379 5.64 4.06 19.66
N LEU A 380 6.04 4.30 18.42
CA LEU A 380 5.63 3.48 17.27
C LEU A 380 6.20 2.06 17.32
N LYS A 381 7.42 1.88 17.84
CA LYS A 381 8.03 0.55 18.07
C LYS A 381 7.22 -0.27 19.10
N ILE A 382 6.76 0.37 20.17
CA ILE A 382 5.98 -0.26 21.24
C ILE A 382 4.59 -0.70 20.73
N ILE A 383 3.90 0.18 19.98
CA ILE A 383 2.60 -0.14 19.36
C ILE A 383 2.73 -1.38 18.47
N THR A 384 3.83 -1.49 17.74
CA THR A 384 4.10 -2.61 16.82
C THR A 384 4.40 -3.92 17.51
N LEU A 385 5.16 -3.91 18.61
CA LEU A 385 5.30 -5.10 19.46
C LEU A 385 3.93 -5.56 19.96
N LEU A 386 3.07 -4.63 20.40
CA LEU A 386 1.73 -4.97 20.89
C LEU A 386 0.81 -5.53 19.78
N HIS A 387 0.85 -4.97 18.57
CA HIS A 387 -0.06 -5.36 17.49
C HIS A 387 0.45 -6.55 16.66
N GLY A 388 1.75 -6.54 16.33
CA GLY A 388 2.40 -7.58 15.53
C GLY A 388 2.64 -8.87 16.29
N TYR A 389 3.08 -8.78 17.56
CA TYR A 389 3.45 -9.98 18.34
C TYR A 389 2.30 -10.50 19.21
N PHE A 390 1.57 -9.62 19.90
CA PHE A 390 0.50 -10.03 20.81
C PHE A 390 -0.88 -10.14 20.16
N GLY A 391 -1.02 -9.79 18.88
CA GLY A 391 -2.30 -9.82 18.18
C GLY A 391 -3.37 -8.96 18.85
N VAL A 392 -2.95 -7.89 19.54
CA VAL A 392 -3.86 -6.97 20.24
C VAL A 392 -4.64 -6.19 19.17
N LYS A 393 -5.94 -6.50 19.07
CA LYS A 393 -6.86 -5.92 18.08
C LYS A 393 -7.64 -4.70 18.60
N GLU A 394 -7.48 -4.39 19.88
CA GLU A 394 -8.15 -3.26 20.52
C GLU A 394 -7.20 -2.07 20.63
N LYS A 395 -7.73 -0.86 20.42
CA LYS A 395 -6.98 0.38 20.67
C LYS A 395 -6.68 0.44 22.15
N TYR A 396 -5.40 0.51 22.53
CA TYR A 396 -5.03 0.65 23.94
C TYR A 396 -5.54 2.00 24.47
N ASP A 397 -6.46 1.95 25.43
CA ASP A 397 -7.09 3.14 26.00
C ASP A 397 -6.13 3.82 26.99
N PHE A 398 -5.47 4.88 26.55
CA PHE A 398 -4.61 5.71 27.38
C PHE A 398 -5.40 6.55 28.40
N SER A 399 -6.71 6.72 28.24
CA SER A 399 -7.56 7.58 29.08
C SER A 399 -8.04 6.88 30.35
N ALA A 400 -8.15 5.54 30.36
CA ALA A 400 -8.60 4.76 31.51
C ALA A 400 -7.60 4.70 32.70
N LEU A 401 -6.39 5.26 32.56
CA LEU A 401 -5.32 5.17 33.56
C LEU A 401 -4.85 6.53 34.11
N VAL A 402 -5.54 7.63 33.77
CA VAL A 402 -5.19 8.97 34.22
C VAL A 402 -6.07 9.41 35.39
N PRO A 403 -5.55 9.49 36.63
CA PRO A 403 -5.98 10.56 37.51
C PRO A 403 -5.30 11.85 37.04
N ASP A 404 -6.11 12.88 36.87
CA ASP A 404 -5.72 14.26 36.56
C ASP A 404 -4.51 14.71 37.40
N THR A 405 -3.38 15.08 36.75
CA THR A 405 -2.45 16.17 37.11
C THR A 405 -1.05 16.06 36.45
N GLY A 406 -0.65 17.13 35.73
CA GLY A 406 0.75 17.64 35.65
C GLY A 406 1.66 17.15 34.50
N GLU A 407 2.08 18.10 33.64
CA GLU A 407 3.16 17.93 32.64
C GLU A 407 4.45 17.43 33.31
N GLY A 408 5.00 16.32 32.79
CA GLY A 408 6.22 15.66 33.27
C GLY A 408 6.03 14.22 33.74
N MET A 409 4.79 13.74 33.92
CA MET A 409 4.52 12.37 34.37
C MET A 409 4.36 11.35 33.24
N ALA A 410 4.08 11.75 32.00
CA ALA A 410 4.00 10.83 30.86
C ALA A 410 5.32 10.08 30.63
N ASP A 411 6.45 10.77 30.76
CA ASP A 411 7.78 10.17 30.64
C ASP A 411 8.12 9.25 31.82
N ILE A 412 7.76 9.65 33.05
CA ILE A 412 7.93 8.81 34.25
C ILE A 412 7.01 7.57 34.21
N MET A 413 5.83 7.67 33.60
CA MET A 413 4.89 6.56 33.42
C MET A 413 5.36 5.62 32.30
N LYS A 414 5.85 6.15 31.16
CA LYS A 414 6.53 5.38 30.11
C LYS A 414 7.72 4.62 30.71
N GLU A 415 8.54 5.28 31.53
CA GLU A 415 9.67 4.67 32.23
C GLU A 415 9.23 3.62 33.25
N ARG A 416 8.14 3.84 34.00
CA ARG A 416 7.55 2.84 34.93
C ARG A 416 6.99 1.62 34.22
N TYR A 417 6.37 1.79 33.06
CA TYR A 417 5.86 0.69 32.23
C TYR A 417 7.01 -0.08 31.58
N LEU A 418 8.04 0.61 31.09
CA LEU A 418 9.28 0.02 30.62
C LEU A 418 9.97 -0.77 31.74
N GLN A 419 10.06 -0.21 32.94
CA GLN A 419 10.59 -0.88 34.14
C GLN A 419 9.72 -2.08 34.56
N ARG A 420 8.41 -2.05 34.36
CA ARG A 420 7.50 -3.19 34.64
C ARG A 420 7.70 -4.31 33.62
N LEU A 421 7.85 -3.98 32.34
CA LEU A 421 8.16 -4.93 31.28
C LEU A 421 9.58 -5.52 31.46
N ILE A 422 10.55 -4.70 31.85
CA ILE A 422 11.91 -5.14 32.23
C ILE A 422 11.88 -5.99 33.53
N PHE A 423 11.05 -5.65 34.50
CA PHE A 423 10.86 -6.43 35.74
C PHE A 423 10.34 -7.83 35.41
N TYR A 424 9.33 -7.97 34.55
CA TYR A 424 8.85 -9.27 34.10
C TYR A 424 9.90 -10.06 33.30
N LYS A 425 10.76 -9.36 32.53
CA LYS A 425 11.93 -9.95 31.85
C LYS A 425 12.99 -10.47 32.84
N VAL A 426 13.25 -9.76 33.94
CA VAL A 426 14.20 -10.17 35.00
C VAL A 426 13.65 -11.33 35.85
N GLN A 427 12.32 -11.48 35.92
CA GLN A 427 11.64 -12.58 36.63
C GLN A 427 11.57 -13.89 35.81
N GLY A 428 12.21 -13.96 34.63
CA GLY A 428 12.33 -15.21 33.85
C GLY A 428 11.05 -15.67 33.18
N MET A 429 10.08 -14.79 32.96
CA MET A 429 8.91 -15.10 32.13
C MET A 429 9.31 -14.95 30.66
N GLU A 430 9.53 -16.08 29.98
CA GLU A 430 9.83 -16.11 28.55
C GLU A 430 8.62 -15.66 27.73
N TYR A 431 8.74 -14.49 27.10
CA TYR A 431 8.04 -14.21 25.86
C TYR A 431 9.12 -14.09 24.78
N GLY A 432 9.40 -15.22 24.14
CA GLY A 432 10.41 -15.36 23.11
C GLY A 432 9.87 -14.95 21.74
N MET A 433 9.88 -13.64 21.48
CA MET A 433 10.62 -12.93 20.43
C MET A 433 10.06 -11.52 20.26
#